data_AF-A0A662KH41-F1
#
_entry.id   AF-A0A662KH41-F1
#
_cell.length_a   1.000
_cell.length_b   1.000
_cell.length_c   1.000
_cell.angle_alpha   90.00
_cell.angle_beta   90.00
_cell.angle_gamma   90.00
#
_symmetry.space_group_name_H-M   'P 1'
#
loop_
_entity.id
_entity.type
_entity.pdbx_description
1 polymer ?
#
loop_
_entity_poly.entity_id
_entity_poly.type
_entity_poly.pdbx_seq_one_letter_code
_entity_poly.pdbx_strand_id
1 'polypeptide(L)'
;EMEFDSCKARLDFTGETRGWKIETPAESWCVALPRARVEGNLQFDGKSMDVRGIGYHDHNWNYSLLTVIRYGKGWFWGRINSENFTIVWASIIKDGHDNIAIVNRKEGDYLCAREVKFEIKKFKNNFPSAFRLRFKGKGVEGDISLFSKEMHREKVVLLLPYCRYHAESEGFIKVDSIKERTRGLHIMEFLSFGWVFK
;
A
#
# COMPACT_ATOMS: atom_id res chain seq x y z
N GLU A 1 -8.24 -13.55 -17.36
CA GLU A 1 -6.88 -13.79 -17.85
C GLU A 1 -6.29 -12.45 -18.24
N MET A 2 -5.10 -12.13 -17.76
CA MET A 2 -4.35 -10.94 -18.15
C MET A 2 -3.13 -11.41 -18.96
N GLU A 3 -2.92 -10.80 -20.12
CA GLU A 3 -1.80 -11.12 -21.04
C GLU A 3 -0.97 -9.86 -21.26
N PHE A 4 0.34 -9.98 -21.06
CA PHE A 4 1.31 -8.91 -21.25
C PHE A 4 2.59 -9.50 -21.85
N ASP A 5 2.88 -9.18 -23.11
CA ASP A 5 3.95 -9.78 -23.90
C ASP A 5 3.92 -11.33 -23.87
N SER A 6 4.98 -11.99 -23.40
CA SER A 6 5.05 -13.46 -23.23
C SER A 6 4.48 -13.96 -21.89
N CYS A 7 3.92 -13.07 -21.07
CA CYS A 7 3.41 -13.38 -19.74
C CYS A 7 1.88 -13.50 -19.74
N LYS A 8 1.36 -14.61 -19.18
CA LYS A 8 -0.07 -14.78 -18.91
C LYS A 8 -0.30 -15.01 -17.42
N ALA A 9 -1.29 -14.34 -16.86
CA ALA A 9 -1.70 -14.53 -15.47
C ALA A 9 -3.19 -14.89 -15.40
N ARG A 10 -3.47 -16.03 -14.77
CA ARG A 10 -4.81 -16.43 -14.34
C ARG A 10 -4.77 -16.65 -12.84
N LEU A 11 -5.25 -15.67 -12.09
CA LEU A 11 -5.17 -15.65 -10.64
C LEU A 11 -6.57 -15.42 -10.07
N ASP A 12 -6.94 -16.25 -9.10
CA ASP A 12 -8.17 -16.15 -8.35
C ASP A 12 -7.89 -15.54 -6.97
N PHE A 13 -8.64 -14.49 -6.63
CA PHE A 13 -8.48 -13.74 -5.39
C PHE A 13 -9.66 -14.03 -4.46
N THR A 14 -9.40 -14.70 -3.35
CA THR A 14 -10.41 -14.96 -2.30
C THR A 14 -10.17 -14.01 -1.13
N GLY A 15 -11.08 -13.07 -0.90
CA GLY A 15 -10.99 -12.12 0.21
C GLY A 15 -10.92 -12.82 1.57
N GLU A 16 -9.95 -12.42 2.40
CA GLU A 16 -9.79 -12.90 3.79
C GLU A 16 -10.14 -11.83 4.82
N THR A 17 -10.46 -10.61 4.38
CA THR A 17 -10.77 -9.46 5.24
C THR A 17 -11.94 -8.66 4.68
N ARG A 18 -12.63 -7.92 5.55
CA ARG A 18 -13.69 -7.00 5.13
C ARG A 18 -13.12 -5.78 4.39
N GLY A 19 -13.57 -5.55 3.15
CA GLY A 19 -13.24 -4.33 2.39
C GLY A 19 -13.89 -3.07 2.97
N TRP A 20 -13.36 -1.91 2.57
CA TRP A 20 -13.83 -0.60 3.02
C TRP A 20 -13.59 0.46 1.95
N LYS A 21 -14.29 1.59 2.05
CA LYS A 21 -14.09 2.75 1.18
C LYS A 21 -14.07 4.05 1.96
N ILE A 22 -13.33 5.02 1.42
CA ILE A 22 -13.39 6.42 1.79
C ILE A 22 -13.88 7.16 0.55
N GLU A 23 -14.97 7.90 0.71
CA GLU A 23 -15.62 8.61 -0.40
C GLU A 23 -15.93 10.03 0.04
N THR A 24 -15.46 10.98 -0.74
CA THR A 24 -15.76 12.40 -0.63
C THR A 24 -16.21 12.92 -2.00
N PRO A 25 -16.80 14.13 -2.08
CA PRO A 25 -17.12 14.74 -3.37
C PRO A 25 -15.91 14.98 -4.28
N ALA A 26 -14.70 15.05 -3.73
CA ALA A 26 -13.47 15.37 -4.48
C ALA A 26 -12.63 14.14 -4.83
N GLU A 27 -12.70 13.09 -4.02
CA GLU A 27 -11.82 11.93 -4.10
C GLU A 27 -12.46 10.69 -3.50
N SER A 28 -12.13 9.54 -4.06
CA SER A 28 -12.66 8.27 -3.57
C SER A 28 -11.66 7.15 -3.74
N TRP A 29 -11.59 6.30 -2.72
CA TRP A 29 -10.70 5.15 -2.64
C TRP A 29 -11.43 3.98 -1.97
N CYS A 30 -11.59 2.89 -2.70
CA CYS A 30 -12.13 1.64 -2.19
C CYS A 30 -11.00 0.63 -2.12
N VAL A 31 -10.82 0.02 -0.95
CA VAL A 31 -9.99 -1.16 -0.78
C VAL A 31 -10.91 -2.36 -0.66
N ALA A 32 -11.27 -2.94 -1.80
CA ALA A 32 -12.22 -4.03 -1.89
C ALA A 32 -11.68 -5.32 -1.26
N LEU A 33 -10.39 -5.61 -1.50
CA LEU A 33 -9.68 -6.76 -0.95
C LEU A 33 -8.39 -6.29 -0.26
N PRO A 34 -8.44 -5.84 1.01
CA PRO A 34 -7.24 -5.46 1.75
C PRO A 34 -6.25 -6.64 1.87
N ARG A 35 -6.80 -7.83 2.04
CA ARG A 35 -6.09 -9.12 2.03
C ARG A 35 -6.91 -10.15 1.28
N ALA A 36 -6.30 -10.79 0.30
CA ALA A 36 -6.87 -11.95 -0.38
C ALA A 36 -5.88 -13.11 -0.42
N ARG A 37 -6.34 -14.33 -0.22
CA ARG A 37 -5.59 -15.51 -0.64
C ARG A 37 -5.63 -15.56 -2.16
N VAL A 38 -4.47 -15.68 -2.79
CA VAL A 38 -4.32 -15.77 -4.24
C VAL A 38 -3.81 -17.15 -4.58
N GLU A 39 -4.47 -17.80 -5.53
CA GLU A 39 -4.03 -19.04 -6.14
C GLU A 39 -4.24 -18.94 -7.65
N GLY A 40 -3.44 -19.64 -8.43
CA GLY A 40 -3.63 -19.69 -9.86
C GLY A 40 -2.36 -20.05 -10.59
N ASN A 41 -2.29 -19.63 -11.85
CA ASN A 41 -1.24 -20.00 -12.77
C ASN A 41 -0.62 -18.76 -13.42
N LEU A 42 0.71 -18.73 -13.48
CA LEU A 42 1.48 -17.81 -14.29
C LEU A 42 2.13 -18.58 -15.44
N GLN A 43 2.14 -17.99 -16.62
CA GLN A 43 2.92 -18.48 -17.75
C GLN A 43 3.94 -17.43 -18.14
N PHE A 44 5.18 -17.85 -18.30
CA PHE A 44 6.28 -17.01 -18.77
C PHE A 44 7.19 -17.83 -19.67
N ASP A 45 7.50 -17.32 -20.87
CA ASP A 45 8.33 -17.99 -21.88
C ASP A 45 7.90 -19.44 -22.16
N GLY A 46 6.58 -19.66 -22.28
CA GLY A 46 5.99 -20.98 -22.55
C GLY A 46 6.01 -21.95 -21.36
N LYS A 47 6.56 -21.55 -20.20
CA LYS A 47 6.53 -22.33 -18.96
C LYS A 47 5.38 -21.89 -18.07
N SER A 48 4.64 -22.87 -17.57
CA SER A 48 3.52 -22.66 -16.66
C SER A 48 3.94 -22.99 -15.23
N MET A 49 3.55 -22.15 -14.27
CA MET A 49 3.81 -22.33 -12.84
C MET A 49 2.56 -22.05 -12.02
N ASP A 50 2.23 -22.97 -11.12
CA ASP A 50 1.19 -22.73 -10.12
C ASP A 50 1.74 -21.89 -8.98
N VAL A 51 1.00 -20.86 -8.60
CA VAL A 51 1.42 -19.88 -7.60
C VAL A 51 0.37 -19.75 -6.50
N ARG A 52 0.85 -19.46 -5.29
CA ARG A 52 0.02 -19.09 -4.14
C ARG A 52 0.62 -17.90 -3.43
N GLY A 53 -0.21 -17.00 -2.89
CA GLY A 53 0.27 -15.81 -2.22
C GLY A 53 -0.82 -14.97 -1.57
N ILE A 54 -0.45 -13.74 -1.18
CA ILE A 54 -1.34 -12.76 -0.55
C ILE A 54 -1.55 -11.56 -1.47
N GLY A 55 -2.76 -11.47 -2.02
CA GLY A 55 -3.22 -10.41 -2.90
C GLY A 55 -3.78 -9.20 -2.17
N TYR A 56 -3.98 -8.13 -2.95
CA TYR A 56 -4.61 -6.89 -2.57
C TYR A 56 -5.32 -6.31 -3.80
N HIS A 57 -6.49 -5.70 -3.59
CA HIS A 57 -7.20 -5.01 -4.66
C HIS A 57 -7.89 -3.76 -4.13
N ASP A 58 -7.57 -2.63 -4.75
CA ASP A 58 -8.20 -1.35 -4.55
C ASP A 58 -8.56 -0.67 -5.87
N HIS A 59 -9.37 0.37 -5.75
CA HIS A 59 -9.75 1.20 -6.87
C HIS A 59 -9.99 2.64 -6.44
N ASN A 60 -9.65 3.56 -7.32
CA ASN A 60 -9.76 4.99 -7.12
C ASN A 60 -10.68 5.58 -8.21
N TRP A 61 -11.57 6.50 -7.84
CA TRP A 61 -12.42 7.24 -8.78
C TRP A 61 -12.59 8.70 -8.33
N ASN A 62 -13.29 9.50 -9.15
CA ASN A 62 -13.41 10.95 -9.02
C ASN A 62 -12.09 11.72 -9.19
N TYR A 63 -11.07 11.08 -9.77
CA TYR A 63 -9.84 11.75 -10.20
C TYR A 63 -10.07 12.48 -11.54
N SER A 64 -9.63 13.73 -11.61
CA SER A 64 -9.71 14.58 -12.81
C SER A 64 -8.34 15.24 -13.08
N LEU A 65 -8.20 15.95 -14.20
CA LEU A 65 -7.01 16.78 -14.46
C LEU A 65 -6.78 17.83 -13.35
N LEU A 66 -7.84 18.24 -12.64
CA LEU A 66 -7.74 19.16 -11.51
C LEU A 66 -7.30 18.48 -10.21
N THR A 67 -7.24 17.15 -10.14
CA THR A 67 -6.75 16.41 -8.96
C THR A 67 -5.31 16.80 -8.63
N VAL A 68 -4.45 16.98 -9.64
CA VAL A 68 -3.06 17.45 -9.46
C VAL A 68 -3.03 18.81 -8.73
N ILE A 69 -4.05 19.64 -8.90
CA ILE A 69 -4.16 20.97 -8.28
C ILE A 69 -4.87 20.90 -6.92
N ARG A 70 -5.85 20.00 -6.74
CA ARG A 70 -6.76 19.96 -5.59
C ARG A 70 -6.41 18.93 -4.51
N TYR A 71 -5.79 17.82 -4.89
CA TYR A 71 -5.59 16.65 -4.03
C TYR A 71 -4.32 16.77 -3.18
N GLY A 72 -3.29 17.46 -3.69
CA GLY A 72 -2.03 17.67 -3.00
C GLY A 72 -0.83 17.64 -3.94
N LYS A 73 0.36 17.54 -3.37
CA LYS A 73 1.65 17.45 -4.06
C LYS A 73 2.04 16.02 -4.41
N GLY A 74 1.34 15.02 -3.86
CA GLY A 74 1.60 13.60 -4.07
C GLY A 74 1.11 12.75 -2.89
N TRP A 75 1.48 11.48 -2.86
CA TRP A 75 1.23 10.60 -1.72
C TRP A 75 2.28 9.52 -1.59
N PHE A 76 2.41 9.03 -0.37
CA PHE A 76 2.86 7.67 -0.13
C PHE A 76 1.63 6.80 0.16
N TRP A 77 1.64 5.58 -0.34
CA TRP A 77 0.66 4.55 -0.02
C TRP A 77 1.39 3.24 0.23
N GLY A 78 0.85 2.37 1.07
CA GLY A 78 1.35 1.00 1.14
C GLY A 78 0.44 0.06 1.87
N ARG A 79 0.77 -1.22 1.77
CA ARG A 79 0.15 -2.30 2.53
C ARG A 79 1.22 -3.09 3.26
N ILE A 80 0.92 -3.56 4.47
CA ILE A 80 1.81 -4.43 5.23
C ILE A 80 0.96 -5.54 5.84
N ASN A 81 1.40 -6.78 5.67
CA ASN A 81 0.75 -7.94 6.25
C ASN A 81 1.55 -8.46 7.45
N SER A 82 0.84 -8.90 8.49
CA SER A 82 1.29 -9.87 9.46
C SER A 82 0.49 -11.17 9.30
N GLU A 83 0.49 -12.03 10.32
CA GLU A 83 -0.21 -13.31 10.28
C GLU A 83 -1.72 -13.11 10.15
N ASN A 84 -2.32 -12.35 11.07
CA ASN A 84 -3.78 -12.13 11.13
C ASN A 84 -4.20 -10.67 10.84
N PHE A 85 -3.24 -9.75 10.70
CA PHE A 85 -3.55 -8.35 10.43
C PHE A 85 -3.00 -7.88 9.09
N THR A 86 -3.73 -6.98 8.45
CA THR A 86 -3.26 -6.25 7.28
C THR A 86 -3.49 -4.77 7.54
N ILE A 87 -2.43 -3.98 7.50
CA ILE A 87 -2.53 -2.53 7.51
C ILE A 87 -2.44 -2.01 6.08
N VAL A 88 -3.38 -1.16 5.72
CA VAL A 88 -3.32 -0.33 4.52
C VAL A 88 -3.25 1.11 4.97
N TRP A 89 -2.28 1.85 4.44
CA TRP A 89 -1.97 3.20 4.90
C TRP A 89 -1.67 4.12 3.73
N ALA A 90 -1.88 5.42 3.96
CA ALA A 90 -1.50 6.48 3.03
C ALA A 90 -1.02 7.71 3.81
N SER A 91 -0.11 8.46 3.21
CA SER A 91 0.33 9.78 3.65
C SER A 91 0.19 10.71 2.47
N ILE A 92 -0.93 11.43 2.38
CA ILE A 92 -1.22 12.37 1.30
C ILE A 92 -0.49 13.68 1.61
N ILE A 93 0.35 14.12 0.68
CA ILE A 93 1.19 15.30 0.83
C ILE A 93 0.40 16.52 0.34
N LYS A 94 0.09 17.46 1.22
CA LYS A 94 -0.62 18.72 0.92
C LYS A 94 0.25 19.90 1.38
N ASP A 95 -0.35 20.92 2.02
CA ASP A 95 0.39 21.90 2.84
C ASP A 95 0.73 21.38 4.25
N GLY A 96 0.22 20.18 4.56
CA GLY A 96 0.64 19.30 5.63
C GLY A 96 0.59 17.85 5.14
N HIS A 97 0.25 16.93 6.03
CA HIS A 97 0.05 15.52 5.69
C HIS A 97 -1.30 15.02 6.18
N ASP A 98 -2.11 14.48 5.28
CA ASP A 98 -3.31 13.73 5.64
C ASP A 98 -2.95 12.25 5.67
N ASN A 99 -2.75 11.73 6.87
CA ASN A 99 -2.31 10.36 7.07
C ASN A 99 -3.49 9.45 7.43
N ILE A 100 -3.56 8.31 6.76
CA ILE A 100 -4.60 7.29 6.94
C ILE A 100 -3.89 5.98 7.27
N ALA A 101 -4.41 5.24 8.24
CA ALA A 101 -4.01 3.87 8.52
C ALA A 101 -5.22 3.07 9.00
N ILE A 102 -5.56 2.02 8.27
CA ILE A 102 -6.67 1.12 8.57
C ILE A 102 -6.11 -0.28 8.71
N VAL A 103 -6.41 -0.93 9.84
CA VAL A 103 -5.96 -2.29 10.16
C VAL A 103 -7.14 -3.23 10.04
N ASN A 104 -7.06 -4.14 9.08
CA ASN A 104 -8.02 -5.21 8.85
C ASN A 104 -7.65 -6.46 9.66
N ARG A 105 -8.64 -7.06 10.32
CA ARG A 105 -8.52 -8.38 10.94
C ARG A 105 -8.94 -9.46 9.95
N LYS A 106 -8.13 -10.53 9.84
CA LYS A 106 -8.51 -11.71 9.08
C LYS A 106 -9.85 -12.24 9.61
N GLU A 107 -10.78 -12.51 8.69
CA GLU A 107 -12.15 -12.98 8.97
C GLU A 107 -12.95 -12.06 9.91
N GLY A 108 -12.57 -10.79 10.01
CA GLY A 108 -13.13 -9.83 10.96
C GLY A 108 -13.41 -8.45 10.39
N ASP A 109 -13.52 -7.49 11.30
CA ASP A 109 -13.73 -6.08 11.00
C ASP A 109 -12.41 -5.37 10.65
N TYR A 110 -12.45 -4.04 10.67
CA TYR A 110 -11.28 -3.19 10.55
C TYR A 110 -11.34 -2.06 11.59
N LEU A 111 -10.18 -1.59 12.01
CA LEU A 111 -10.03 -0.45 12.91
C LEU A 111 -9.29 0.69 12.22
N CYS A 112 -9.78 1.91 12.39
CA CYS A 112 -9.11 3.12 11.92
C CYS A 112 -8.21 3.67 13.02
N ALA A 113 -6.94 3.90 12.69
CA ALA A 113 -6.07 4.69 13.54
C ALA A 113 -6.48 6.17 13.50
N ARG A 114 -6.29 6.89 14.61
CA ARG A 114 -6.58 8.33 14.74
C ARG A 114 -5.32 9.18 14.68
N GLU A 115 -4.24 8.66 15.26
CA GLU A 115 -2.92 9.27 15.21
C GLU A 115 -2.09 8.46 14.24
N VAL A 116 -1.65 9.07 13.14
CA VAL A 116 -0.82 8.40 12.13
C VAL A 116 0.35 9.30 11.77
N LYS A 117 1.57 8.77 11.90
CA LYS A 117 2.80 9.46 11.56
C LYS A 117 3.62 8.62 10.59
N PHE A 118 3.86 9.17 9.42
CA PHE A 118 4.77 8.63 8.43
C PHE A 118 6.02 9.52 8.33
N GLU A 119 7.20 8.90 8.29
CA GLU A 119 8.47 9.61 8.23
C GLU A 119 9.43 8.90 7.28
N ILE A 120 10.06 9.68 6.38
CA ILE A 120 11.23 9.22 5.63
C ILE A 120 12.43 9.31 6.57
N LYS A 121 13.18 8.22 6.69
CA LYS A 121 14.33 8.09 7.61
C LYS A 121 15.67 8.15 6.91
N LYS A 122 15.76 7.63 5.69
CA LYS A 122 17.00 7.62 4.90
C LYS A 122 16.70 7.83 3.43
N PHE A 123 17.68 8.38 2.74
CA PHE A 123 17.72 8.47 1.29
C PHE A 123 18.90 7.64 0.77
N LYS A 124 18.76 7.07 -0.42
CA LYS A 124 19.82 6.42 -1.20
C LYS A 124 19.71 6.94 -2.63
N ASN A 125 20.79 7.50 -3.16
CA ASN A 125 20.81 8.11 -4.50
C ASN A 125 19.66 9.12 -4.71
N ASN A 126 19.47 10.04 -3.76
CA ASN A 126 18.39 11.04 -3.73
C ASN A 126 16.96 10.49 -3.65
N PHE A 127 16.79 9.19 -3.36
CA PHE A 127 15.47 8.58 -3.21
C PHE A 127 15.23 8.03 -1.82
N PRO A 128 14.01 8.22 -1.26
CA PRO A 128 13.64 7.61 0.01
C PRO A 128 13.91 6.10 0.00
N SER A 129 14.61 5.60 1.01
CA SER A 129 15.07 4.20 1.08
C SER A 129 14.78 3.53 2.43
N ALA A 130 14.50 4.31 3.47
CA ALA A 130 13.98 3.80 4.74
C ALA A 130 12.88 4.70 5.25
N PHE A 131 11.85 4.10 5.84
CA PHE A 131 10.65 4.78 6.30
C PHE A 131 10.24 4.26 7.68
N ARG A 132 9.45 5.05 8.40
CA ARG A 132 8.80 4.62 9.64
C ARG A 132 7.35 5.05 9.64
N LEU A 133 6.47 4.08 9.87
CA LEU A 133 5.04 4.27 10.05
C LEU A 133 4.70 3.99 11.52
N ARG A 134 4.10 4.98 12.19
CA ARG A 134 3.56 4.84 13.54
C ARG A 134 2.08 5.18 13.51
N PHE A 135 1.27 4.39 14.18
CA PHE A 135 -0.15 4.65 14.26
C PHE A 135 -0.73 4.24 15.61
N LYS A 136 -1.78 4.93 16.04
CA LYS A 136 -2.52 4.64 17.28
C LYS A 136 -3.99 5.03 17.13
N GLY A 137 -4.87 4.22 17.70
CA GLY A 137 -6.31 4.42 17.74
C GLY A 137 -6.95 3.60 18.85
N LYS A 138 -8.28 3.57 18.89
CA LYS A 138 -9.01 2.74 19.86
C LYS A 138 -8.77 1.27 19.52
N GLY A 139 -8.10 0.53 20.40
CA GLY A 139 -7.83 -0.89 20.22
C GLY A 139 -6.79 -1.23 19.14
N VAL A 140 -6.07 -0.25 18.60
CA VAL A 140 -5.09 -0.47 17.53
C VAL A 140 -3.86 0.41 17.68
N GLU A 141 -2.67 -0.17 17.56
CA GLU A 141 -1.40 0.57 17.55
C GLU A 141 -0.33 -0.18 16.76
N GLY A 142 0.67 0.55 16.27
CA GLY A 142 1.82 -0.07 15.61
C GLY A 142 2.98 0.89 15.39
N ASP A 143 4.15 0.29 15.23
CA ASP A 143 5.40 0.96 14.93
C ASP A 143 6.20 0.06 14.01
N ILE A 144 6.32 0.47 12.75
CA ILE A 144 6.85 -0.34 11.67
C ILE A 144 7.89 0.47 10.91
N SER A 145 9.10 -0.06 10.80
CA SER A 145 10.12 0.42 9.88
C SER A 145 10.01 -0.35 8.56
N LEU A 146 10.17 0.36 7.45
CA LEU A 146 10.18 -0.20 6.10
C LEU A 146 11.51 0.12 5.45
N PHE A 147 12.16 -0.88 4.87
CA PHE A 147 13.47 -0.76 4.22
C PHE A 147 13.36 -1.17 2.76
N SER A 148 13.58 -0.22 1.84
CA SER A 148 13.55 -0.48 0.40
C SER A 148 14.60 -1.53 0.02
N LYS A 149 14.17 -2.64 -0.56
CA LYS A 149 15.05 -3.64 -1.20
C LYS A 149 15.19 -3.36 -2.68
N GLU A 150 14.05 -3.16 -3.33
CA GLU A 150 13.96 -2.83 -4.74
C GLU A 150 13.00 -1.65 -4.94
N MET A 151 13.24 -0.88 -5.98
CA MET A 151 12.44 0.28 -6.33
C MET A 151 12.35 0.36 -7.85
N HIS A 152 11.13 0.23 -8.37
CA HIS A 152 10.81 0.40 -9.77
C HIS A 152 10.36 1.83 -10.00
N ARG A 153 10.97 2.48 -10.98
CA ARG A 153 10.61 3.83 -11.40
C ARG A 153 9.83 3.76 -12.68
N GLU A 154 8.68 4.40 -12.65
CA GLU A 154 7.87 4.57 -13.84
C GLU A 154 7.44 6.03 -13.95
N LYS A 155 6.82 6.37 -15.07
CA LYS A 155 6.14 7.64 -15.25
C LYS A 155 4.67 7.32 -15.45
N VAL A 156 3.83 7.80 -14.54
CA VAL A 156 2.37 7.73 -14.72
C VAL A 156 1.93 9.01 -15.42
N VAL A 157 1.17 8.88 -16.51
CA VAL A 157 0.67 10.00 -17.33
C VAL A 157 1.76 11.04 -17.67
N LEU A 158 2.46 10.77 -18.78
CA LEU A 158 3.49 11.58 -19.46
C LEU A 158 4.71 12.07 -18.64
N LEU A 159 4.59 12.48 -17.37
CA LEU A 159 5.68 13.15 -16.63
C LEU A 159 5.65 13.02 -15.09
N LEU A 160 4.64 12.40 -14.47
CA LEU A 160 4.57 12.35 -13.01
C LEU A 160 5.54 11.30 -12.43
N PRO A 161 6.46 11.68 -11.52
CA PRO A 161 7.35 10.73 -10.87
C PRO A 161 6.58 9.68 -10.08
N TYR A 162 6.81 8.43 -10.42
CA TYR A 162 6.19 7.28 -9.77
C TYR A 162 7.26 6.28 -9.34
N CYS A 163 7.20 5.85 -8.08
CA CYS A 163 8.09 4.83 -7.54
C CYS A 163 7.27 3.74 -6.85
N ARG A 164 7.45 2.51 -7.31
CA ARG A 164 6.96 1.30 -6.63
C ARG A 164 8.10 0.69 -5.83
N TYR A 165 7.93 0.57 -4.52
CA TYR A 165 8.92 0.00 -3.63
C TYR A 165 8.51 -1.41 -3.22
N HIS A 166 9.48 -2.31 -3.25
CA HIS A 166 9.42 -3.57 -2.51
C HIS A 166 10.23 -3.36 -1.23
N ALA A 167 9.52 -3.25 -0.10
CA ALA A 167 10.11 -2.85 1.17
C ALA A 167 9.97 -3.97 2.21
N GLU A 168 11.08 -4.32 2.85
CA GLU A 168 11.07 -5.25 3.97
C GLU A 168 10.58 -4.52 5.23
N SER A 169 9.62 -5.10 5.93
CA SER A 169 9.09 -4.52 7.18
C SER A 169 9.76 -5.12 8.41
N GLU A 170 10.00 -4.28 9.42
CA GLU A 170 10.36 -4.70 10.77
C GLU A 170 9.59 -3.85 11.79
N GLY A 171 8.90 -4.50 12.72
CA GLY A 171 8.11 -3.79 13.72
C GLY A 171 6.96 -4.62 14.24
N PHE A 172 5.85 -3.97 14.58
CA PHE A 172 4.66 -4.65 15.05
C PHE A 172 3.35 -3.95 14.69
N ILE A 173 2.30 -4.76 14.62
CA ILE A 173 0.90 -4.35 14.66
C ILE A 173 0.31 -4.95 15.93
N LYS A 174 -0.44 -4.16 16.70
CA LYS A 174 -1.19 -4.64 17.85
C LYS A 174 -2.65 -4.25 17.71
N VAL A 175 -3.52 -5.24 17.86
CA VAL A 175 -4.97 -5.08 17.89
C VAL A 175 -5.48 -5.69 19.18
N ASP A 176 -6.12 -4.88 20.01
CA ASP A 176 -6.55 -5.23 21.37
C ASP A 176 -5.39 -5.82 22.20
N SER A 177 -5.48 -7.10 22.57
CA SER A 177 -4.44 -7.83 23.32
C SER A 177 -3.42 -8.54 22.42
N ILE A 178 -3.68 -8.67 21.13
CA ILE A 178 -2.86 -9.46 20.19
C ILE A 178 -1.83 -8.55 19.53
N LYS A 179 -0.56 -8.91 19.67
CA LYS A 179 0.57 -8.20 19.06
C LYS A 179 1.34 -9.13 18.13
N GLU A 180 1.43 -8.74 16.87
CA GLU A 180 2.12 -9.49 15.83
C GLU A 180 3.31 -8.71 15.30
N ARG A 181 4.39 -9.42 14.97
CA ARG A 181 5.53 -8.80 14.30
C ARG A 181 5.25 -8.68 12.80
N THR A 182 5.64 -7.57 12.22
CA THR A 182 5.68 -7.41 10.76
C THR A 182 7.05 -7.86 10.26
N ARG A 183 7.05 -8.74 9.26
CA ARG A 183 8.25 -9.28 8.60
C ARG A 183 7.97 -9.47 7.12
N GLY A 184 9.02 -9.68 6.33
CA GLY A 184 8.91 -10.01 4.92
C GLY A 184 8.74 -8.78 4.03
N LEU A 185 8.57 -9.05 2.74
CA LEU A 185 8.53 -8.07 1.67
C LEU A 185 7.10 -7.58 1.43
N HIS A 186 6.94 -6.27 1.36
CA HIS A 186 5.66 -5.61 1.16
C HIS A 186 5.76 -4.55 0.07
N ILE A 187 4.60 -4.08 -0.38
CA ILE A 187 4.50 -3.08 -1.44
C ILE A 187 4.14 -1.73 -0.83
N MET A 188 4.88 -0.71 -1.25
CA MET A 188 4.48 0.69 -1.08
C MET A 188 4.75 1.47 -2.35
N GLU A 189 4.14 2.63 -2.47
CA GLU A 189 4.19 3.52 -3.61
C GLU A 189 4.52 4.93 -3.14
N PHE A 190 5.21 5.64 -4.02
CA PHE A 190 5.27 7.09 -4.01
C PHE A 190 4.84 7.63 -5.37
N LEU A 191 3.82 8.49 -5.37
CA LEU A 191 3.43 9.27 -6.53
C LEU A 191 3.61 10.75 -6.21
N SER A 192 4.18 11.48 -7.15
CA SER A 192 4.38 12.93 -7.03
C SER A 192 3.72 13.68 -8.17
N PHE A 193 3.02 14.76 -7.84
CA PHE A 193 2.42 15.71 -8.78
C PHE A 193 3.37 16.86 -9.18
N GLY A 194 4.57 16.89 -8.60
CA GLY A 194 5.65 17.84 -8.94
C GLY A 194 7.04 17.30 -8.55
N TRP A 195 8.07 18.14 -8.54
CA TRP A 195 9.39 17.75 -8.05
C TRP A 195 9.45 17.88 -6.53
N VAL A 196 9.33 16.76 -5.81
CA VAL A 196 9.28 16.75 -4.34
C VAL A 196 10.66 16.48 -3.70
N PHE A 197 11.59 15.86 -4.44
CA PHE A 197 12.95 15.60 -3.94
C PHE A 197 13.98 16.31 -4.83
N LYS A 198 14.68 17.28 -4.24
CA LYS A 198 15.88 17.90 -4.82
C LYS A 198 17.10 17.03 -4.53
#